data_AF-M6BJ35-F1
#
_entry.id   AF-M6BJ35-F1
#
_cell.length_a   1.000
_cell.length_b   1.000
_cell.length_c   1.000
_cell.angle_alpha   90.00
_cell.angle_beta   90.00
_cell.angle_gamma   90.00
#
_symmetry.space_group_name_H-M   'P 1'
#
loop_
_entity.id
_entity.type
_entity.pdbx_description
1 polymer ?
#
loop_
_entity_poly.entity_id
_entity_poly.type
_entity_poly.pdbx_seq_one_letter_code
_entity_poly.pdbx_strand_id
1 'polypeptide(L)'
;MLADVPYVYTSAGDTNRQMVLATARTMLPQYNWTLSSAFTTRSEIMSHINSLIHFPPGSIWLGVLGRRRPDGTLSWHAVPILRTSQGLVVIRTRVPSAPFDLYRQALTPTTDLLQVINNLETPNRILTTFMTIQLGDVYRNTFDFAISNRNCTGEGDDRRGTGGYPAGTSVNQCSWRGGRCALQ
;
A
#
# COMPACT_ATOMS: atom_id res chain seq x y z
N MET A 1 4.25 -8.21 -19.67
CA MET A 1 3.55 -8.64 -18.44
C MET A 1 2.67 -7.49 -17.94
N LEU A 2 1.48 -7.37 -18.51
CA LEU A 2 0.36 -6.52 -18.07
C LEU A 2 -0.93 -7.34 -17.95
N ALA A 3 -0.87 -8.64 -18.28
CA ALA A 3 -2.04 -9.50 -18.49
C ALA A 3 -2.43 -10.34 -17.26
N ASP A 4 -1.62 -10.37 -16.20
CA ASP A 4 -1.89 -11.16 -14.97
C ASP A 4 -2.20 -10.32 -13.73
N VAL A 5 -2.19 -8.99 -13.85
CA VAL A 5 -2.84 -8.10 -12.87
C VAL A 5 -4.36 -8.33 -12.78
N PRO A 6 -5.07 -8.93 -13.74
CA PRO A 6 -6.47 -9.29 -13.53
C PRO A 6 -6.64 -10.58 -12.72
N TYR A 7 -5.84 -11.63 -12.94
CA TYR A 7 -6.15 -12.98 -12.43
C TYR A 7 -5.93 -13.16 -10.91
N VAL A 8 -5.03 -12.40 -10.29
CA VAL A 8 -4.90 -12.35 -8.82
C VAL A 8 -6.04 -11.54 -8.17
N TYR A 9 -6.83 -10.82 -8.97
CA TYR A 9 -7.79 -9.80 -8.55
C TYR A 9 -9.24 -10.12 -9.00
N THR A 10 -9.49 -11.35 -9.50
CA THR A 10 -10.74 -11.77 -10.15
C THR A 10 -11.89 -12.14 -9.23
N SER A 11 -11.73 -12.15 -7.90
CA SER A 11 -12.89 -12.23 -7.00
C SER A 11 -13.34 -10.83 -6.60
N ALA A 12 -14.32 -10.33 -7.34
CA ALA A 12 -14.93 -9.01 -7.16
C ALA A 12 -15.48 -8.83 -5.74
N GLY A 13 -14.75 -8.06 -4.95
CA GLY A 13 -15.17 -7.56 -3.63
C GLY A 13 -14.49 -6.26 -3.20
N ASP A 14 -13.26 -5.97 -3.67
CA ASP A 14 -12.55 -4.74 -3.26
C ASP A 14 -11.36 -4.39 -4.19
N THR A 15 -11.62 -4.19 -5.49
CA THR A 15 -10.59 -3.95 -6.54
C THR A 15 -9.62 -2.81 -6.22
N ASN A 16 -10.10 -1.74 -5.58
CA ASN A 16 -9.26 -0.59 -5.21
C ASN A 16 -8.20 -0.96 -4.16
N ARG A 17 -8.57 -1.76 -3.16
CA ARG A 17 -7.67 -2.15 -2.07
C ARG A 17 -6.46 -2.92 -2.56
N GLN A 18 -6.72 -3.92 -3.39
CA GLN A 18 -5.67 -4.73 -3.97
C GLN A 18 -4.82 -3.91 -4.95
N MET A 19 -5.43 -3.03 -5.76
CA MET A 19 -4.70 -2.17 -6.69
C MET A 19 -3.75 -1.20 -5.98
N VAL A 20 -4.16 -0.60 -4.85
CA VAL A 20 -3.26 0.29 -4.10
C VAL A 20 -2.14 -0.53 -3.44
N LEU A 21 -2.42 -1.72 -2.90
CA LEU A 21 -1.37 -2.60 -2.38
C LEU A 21 -0.35 -2.99 -3.46
N ALA A 22 -0.82 -3.34 -4.66
CA ALA A 22 0.03 -3.64 -5.81
C ALA A 22 0.92 -2.44 -6.18
N THR A 23 0.33 -1.25 -6.22
CA THR A 23 1.04 -0.01 -6.52
C THR A 23 2.12 0.29 -5.47
N ALA A 24 1.79 0.13 -4.18
CA ALA A 24 2.74 0.33 -3.08
C ALA A 24 3.93 -0.63 -3.18
N ARG A 25 3.66 -1.91 -3.49
CA ARG A 25 4.71 -2.91 -3.75
C ARG A 25 5.55 -2.60 -4.98
N THR A 26 4.99 -2.00 -6.02
CA THR A 26 5.78 -1.55 -7.18
C THR A 26 6.70 -0.36 -6.83
N MET A 27 6.25 0.55 -5.96
CA MET A 27 7.04 1.73 -5.56
C MET A 27 8.21 1.39 -4.62
N LEU A 28 7.96 0.53 -3.63
CA LEU A 28 8.95 0.10 -2.65
C LEU A 28 8.89 -1.43 -2.50
N PRO A 29 9.36 -2.18 -3.51
CA PRO A 29 9.23 -3.64 -3.57
C PRO A 29 10.04 -4.35 -2.49
N GLN A 30 11.08 -3.70 -1.96
CA GLN A 30 11.92 -4.21 -0.89
C GLN A 30 11.31 -4.07 0.50
N TYR A 31 10.11 -3.51 0.63
CA TYR A 31 9.44 -3.32 1.92
C TYR A 31 8.13 -4.10 1.99
N ASN A 32 7.83 -4.60 3.19
CA ASN A 32 6.52 -5.17 3.47
C ASN A 32 5.46 -4.06 3.50
N TRP A 33 4.31 -4.35 2.91
CA TRP A 33 3.15 -3.47 2.93
C TRP A 33 1.95 -4.21 3.52
N THR A 34 1.41 -3.69 4.62
CA THR A 34 0.28 -4.29 5.33
C THR A 34 -0.96 -3.41 5.14
N LEU A 35 -1.95 -3.94 4.43
CA LEU A 35 -3.22 -3.27 4.18
C LEU A 35 -4.20 -3.55 5.33
N SER A 36 -4.85 -2.51 5.85
CA SER A 36 -5.92 -2.64 6.86
C SER A 36 -7.26 -3.12 6.25
N SER A 37 -8.24 -3.37 7.11
CA SER A 37 -9.66 -3.37 6.73
C SER A 37 -10.09 -2.05 6.09
N ALA A 38 -11.15 -2.09 5.30
CA ALA A 38 -11.86 -0.89 4.87
C ALA A 38 -12.91 -0.53 5.93
N PHE A 39 -12.74 0.64 6.55
CA PHE A 39 -13.64 1.15 7.58
C PHE A 39 -14.66 2.07 6.92
N THR A 40 -15.95 1.82 7.11
CA THR A 40 -17.03 2.52 6.38
C THR A 40 -17.98 3.28 7.30
N THR A 41 -17.90 3.04 8.61
CA THR A 41 -18.66 3.79 9.61
C THR A 41 -17.76 4.80 10.34
N ARG A 42 -18.37 5.87 10.88
CA ARG A 42 -17.62 6.92 11.60
C ARG A 42 -16.89 6.37 12.83
N SER A 43 -17.53 5.48 13.59
CA SER A 43 -16.96 4.86 14.79
C SER A 43 -15.77 3.95 14.45
N GLU A 44 -15.87 3.14 13.40
CA GLU A 44 -14.75 2.32 12.92
C GLU A 44 -13.57 3.17 12.47
N ILE A 45 -13.84 4.24 11.70
CA ILE A 45 -12.80 5.16 11.25
C ILE A 45 -12.11 5.83 12.45
N MET A 46 -12.88 6.32 13.43
CA MET A 46 -12.34 6.91 14.65
C MET A 46 -11.49 5.92 15.46
N SER A 47 -11.98 4.68 15.61
CA SER A 47 -11.26 3.61 16.29
C SER A 47 -9.95 3.27 15.59
N HIS A 48 -9.96 3.17 14.25
CA HIS A 48 -8.76 2.93 13.47
C HIS A 48 -7.75 4.07 13.61
N ILE A 49 -8.18 5.33 13.48
CA ILE A 49 -7.29 6.49 13.68
C ILE A 49 -6.70 6.49 15.10
N ASN A 50 -7.50 6.14 16.11
CA ASN A 50 -7.02 6.02 17.48
C ASN A 50 -5.90 4.96 17.59
N SER A 51 -6.02 3.84 16.87
CA SER A 51 -4.94 2.84 16.82
C SER A 51 -3.64 3.39 16.21
N LEU A 52 -3.74 4.23 15.16
CA LEU A 52 -2.57 4.86 14.53
C LEU A 52 -1.86 5.84 15.48
N ILE A 53 -2.62 6.55 16.32
CA ILE A 53 -2.06 7.45 17.35
C ILE A 53 -1.24 6.66 18.37
N HIS A 54 -1.64 5.44 18.70
CA HIS A 54 -0.95 4.60 19.68
C HIS A 54 0.17 3.73 19.08
N PHE A 55 0.37 3.84 17.77
CA PHE A 55 1.43 3.13 17.07
C PHE A 55 2.81 3.77 17.32
N PRO A 56 3.93 3.02 17.21
CA PRO A 56 5.26 3.59 17.41
C PRO A 56 5.58 4.81 16.52
N PRO A 57 6.22 5.86 17.08
CA PRO A 57 6.82 6.94 16.31
C PRO A 57 7.75 6.44 15.19
N GLY A 58 7.73 7.11 14.05
CA GLY A 58 8.43 6.71 12.83
C GLY A 58 7.60 5.86 11.86
N SER A 59 6.41 5.43 12.28
CA SER A 59 5.53 4.63 11.42
C SER A 59 4.86 5.46 10.33
N ILE A 60 4.76 4.88 9.14
CA ILE A 60 4.26 5.55 7.93
C ILE A 60 3.14 4.72 7.31
N TRP A 61 2.09 5.40 6.88
CA TRP A 61 1.02 4.79 6.10
C TRP A 61 0.71 5.62 4.86
N LEU A 62 0.25 4.93 3.82
CA LEU A 62 -0.59 5.53 2.80
C LEU A 62 -2.05 5.37 3.23
N GLY A 63 -2.69 6.47 3.61
CA GLY A 63 -4.13 6.52 3.84
C GLY A 63 -4.87 6.60 2.51
N VAL A 64 -5.78 5.66 2.26
CA VAL A 64 -6.68 5.67 1.10
C VAL A 64 -8.09 5.96 1.60
N LEU A 65 -8.73 6.92 0.96
CA LEU A 65 -9.97 7.50 1.46
C LEU A 65 -11.02 7.60 0.36
N GLY A 66 -12.22 7.15 0.68
CA GLY A 66 -13.44 7.47 -0.05
C GLY A 66 -14.06 8.72 0.55
N ARG A 67 -14.26 9.75 -0.26
CA ARG A 67 -14.89 11.01 0.12
C ARG A 67 -16.12 11.27 -0.71
N ARG A 68 -17.24 11.60 -0.06
CA ARG A 68 -18.52 11.91 -0.70
C ARG A 68 -18.72 13.42 -0.80
N ARG A 69 -19.09 13.90 -1.99
CA ARG A 69 -19.50 15.29 -2.26
C ARG A 69 -20.96 15.53 -1.84
N PRO A 70 -21.41 16.81 -1.73
CA PRO A 70 -22.80 17.12 -1.39
C PRO A 70 -23.80 16.58 -2.41
N ASP A 71 -23.40 16.44 -3.67
CA ASP A 71 -24.18 15.84 -4.76
C ASP A 71 -24.29 14.29 -4.68
N GLY A 72 -23.70 13.68 -3.64
CA GLY A 72 -23.69 12.23 -3.43
C GLY A 72 -22.55 11.47 -4.12
N THR A 73 -21.78 12.12 -5.00
CA THR A 73 -20.71 11.48 -5.76
C THR A 73 -19.55 11.05 -4.86
N LEU A 74 -19.14 9.79 -4.98
CA LEU A 74 -17.95 9.26 -4.31
C LEU A 74 -16.68 9.57 -5.12
N SER A 75 -15.62 9.98 -4.43
CA SER A 75 -14.29 10.16 -5.01
C SER A 75 -13.23 9.52 -4.13
N TRP A 76 -12.28 8.83 -4.75
CA TRP A 76 -11.14 8.24 -4.06
C TRP A 76 -9.97 9.21 -4.03
N HIS A 77 -9.21 9.18 -2.93
CA HIS A 77 -8.02 10.00 -2.73
C HIS A 77 -7.00 9.23 -1.89
N ALA A 78 -5.75 9.69 -1.88
CA ALA A 78 -4.70 9.09 -1.06
C ALA A 78 -3.81 10.16 -0.44
N VAL A 79 -3.42 9.96 0.82
CA VAL A 79 -2.57 10.87 1.59
C VAL A 79 -1.52 10.10 2.37
N PRO A 80 -0.26 10.56 2.44
CA PRO A 80 0.71 10.05 3.40
C PRO A 80 0.30 10.43 4.83
N ILE A 81 0.52 9.51 5.76
CA ILE A 81 0.33 9.71 7.19
C ILE A 81 1.61 9.30 7.90
N LEU A 82 2.13 10.17 8.75
CA LEU A 82 3.33 9.93 9.56
C LEU A 82 2.96 9.97 11.04
N ARG A 83 3.37 8.95 11.80
CA ARG A 83 3.37 8.99 13.27
C ARG A 83 4.68 9.61 13.74
N THR A 84 4.60 10.81 14.32
CA THR A 84 5.74 11.48 14.99
C THR A 84 5.77 11.08 16.46
N SER A 85 6.61 11.69 17.32
CA SER A 85 6.46 11.56 18.77
C SER A 85 5.27 12.37 19.32
N GLN A 86 4.93 13.49 18.68
CA GLN A 86 3.91 14.45 19.13
C GLN A 86 2.49 14.13 18.64
N GLY A 87 2.33 13.26 17.65
CA GLY A 87 1.03 12.85 17.12
C GLY A 87 1.10 12.38 15.68
N LEU A 88 -0.05 12.31 15.02
CA LEU A 88 -0.17 12.04 13.60
C LEU A 88 -0.03 13.32 12.78
N VAL A 89 0.67 13.21 11.64
CA VAL A 89 0.73 14.23 10.60
C VAL A 89 0.07 13.63 9.34
N VAL A 90 -0.99 14.29 8.86
CA VAL A 90 -1.65 13.93 7.60
C VAL A 90 -1.19 14.90 6.51
N ILE A 91 -0.44 14.40 5.54
CA ILE A 91 0.11 15.22 4.46
C ILE A 91 -0.93 15.33 3.35
N ARG A 92 -1.67 16.45 3.31
CA ARG A 92 -2.73 16.66 2.31
C ARG A 92 -2.13 16.74 0.91
N THR A 93 -2.55 15.86 0.01
CA THR A 93 -2.12 15.87 -1.40
C THR A 93 -3.14 16.60 -2.28
N ARG A 94 -2.68 17.14 -3.43
CA ARG A 94 -3.52 17.83 -4.43
C ARG A 94 -4.34 19.00 -3.83
N VAL A 95 -3.67 19.90 -3.12
CA VAL A 95 -4.23 21.16 -2.61
C VAL A 95 -3.56 22.36 -3.30
N PRO A 96 -3.77 22.55 -4.62
CA PRO A 96 -3.04 23.53 -5.42
C PRO A 96 -3.31 25.00 -5.02
N SER A 97 -4.44 25.27 -4.38
CA SER A 97 -4.84 26.61 -3.94
C SER A 97 -4.46 26.93 -2.49
N ALA A 98 -3.76 26.04 -1.78
CA ALA A 98 -3.36 26.28 -0.39
C ALA A 98 -2.13 27.20 -0.32
N PRO A 99 -2.21 28.36 0.37
CA PRO A 99 -1.05 29.18 0.68
C PRO A 99 -0.02 28.39 1.50
N PHE A 100 1.27 28.71 1.33
CA PHE A 100 2.37 28.03 2.01
C PHE A 100 2.17 27.95 3.52
N ASP A 101 1.82 29.07 4.18
CA ASP A 101 1.65 29.09 5.63
C ASP A 101 0.50 28.22 6.12
N LEU A 102 -0.63 28.21 5.40
CA LEU A 102 -1.77 27.35 5.73
C LEU A 102 -1.46 25.88 5.47
N TYR A 103 -0.67 25.58 4.44
CA TYR A 103 -0.20 24.22 4.19
C TYR A 103 0.74 23.74 5.30
N ARG A 104 1.72 24.58 5.69
CA ARG A 104 2.65 24.30 6.79
C ARG A 104 1.93 24.07 8.11
N GLN A 105 0.98 24.93 8.47
CA GLN A 105 0.19 24.79 9.70
C GLN A 105 -0.59 23.47 9.73
N ALA A 106 -1.11 23.03 8.60
CA ALA A 106 -1.83 21.76 8.50
C ALA A 106 -0.94 20.51 8.69
N LEU A 107 0.39 20.66 8.65
CA LEU A 107 1.34 19.59 8.95
C LEU A 107 1.69 19.50 10.45
N THR A 108 1.05 20.30 11.30
CA THR A 108 1.25 20.23 12.75
C THR A 108 0.80 18.87 13.28
N PRO A 109 1.64 18.12 14.00
CA PRO A 109 1.25 16.85 14.60
C PRO A 109 0.09 17.00 15.58
N THR A 110 -0.83 16.04 15.61
CA THR A 110 -1.95 16.06 16.55
C THR A 110 -2.34 14.65 17.01
N THR A 111 -2.83 14.56 18.25
CA THR A 111 -3.49 13.37 18.83
C THR A 111 -5.00 13.56 18.95
N ASP A 112 -5.54 14.72 18.55
CA ASP A 112 -6.98 14.97 18.52
C ASP A 112 -7.61 14.23 17.33
N LEU A 113 -8.44 13.23 17.64
CA LEU A 113 -9.15 12.43 16.65
C LEU A 113 -9.99 13.27 15.69
N LEU A 114 -10.66 14.31 16.18
CA LEU A 114 -11.49 15.17 15.33
C LEU A 114 -10.61 15.97 14.39
N GLN A 115 -9.49 16.48 14.87
CA GLN A 115 -8.54 17.20 14.03
C GLN A 115 -7.93 16.29 12.96
N VAL A 116 -7.58 15.03 13.29
CA VAL A 116 -7.08 14.07 12.28
C VAL A 116 -8.13 13.82 11.21
N ILE A 117 -9.40 13.66 11.60
CA ILE A 117 -10.47 13.46 10.62
C ILE A 117 -10.67 14.70 9.75
N ASN A 118 -10.67 15.89 10.34
CA ASN A 118 -10.76 17.15 9.58
C ASN A 118 -9.62 17.26 8.55
N ASN A 119 -8.43 16.77 8.88
CA ASN A 119 -7.29 16.72 7.95
C ASN A 119 -7.47 15.66 6.84
N LEU A 120 -8.23 14.59 7.10
CA LEU A 120 -8.64 13.57 6.13
C LEU A 120 -9.88 13.96 5.32
N GLU A 121 -10.60 14.99 5.72
CA GLU A 121 -11.76 15.56 5.02
C GLU A 121 -11.37 16.80 4.21
N THR A 122 -12.35 17.36 3.51
CA THR A 122 -12.24 18.69 2.88
C THR A 122 -13.55 19.44 3.09
N PRO A 123 -13.59 20.78 3.01
CA PRO A 123 -14.81 21.55 3.28
C PRO A 123 -16.06 21.04 2.52
N ASN A 124 -15.87 20.54 1.29
CA ASN A 124 -16.96 20.07 0.44
C ASN A 124 -16.98 18.55 0.29
N ARG A 125 -16.24 17.78 1.10
CA ARG A 125 -16.28 16.31 1.00
C ARG A 125 -16.05 15.63 2.35
N ILE A 126 -17.01 14.79 2.71
CA ILE A 126 -17.04 14.04 3.97
C ILE A 126 -16.38 12.68 3.76
N LEU A 127 -15.63 12.20 4.75
CA LEU A 127 -14.96 10.91 4.72
C LEU A 127 -16.00 9.80 4.94
N THR A 128 -16.16 8.91 3.96
CA THR A 128 -17.10 7.78 4.02
C THR A 128 -16.40 6.43 4.07
N THR A 129 -15.13 6.37 3.68
CA THR A 129 -14.34 5.14 3.72
C THR A 129 -12.91 5.49 4.03
N PHE A 130 -12.28 4.73 4.93
CA PHE A 130 -10.89 4.88 5.25
C PHE A 130 -10.21 3.51 5.33
N MET A 131 -9.00 3.43 4.79
CA MET A 131 -8.11 2.28 4.92
C MET A 131 -6.67 2.79 4.90
N THR A 132 -5.75 2.03 5.47
CA THR A 132 -4.34 2.38 5.51
C THR A 132 -3.49 1.25 4.99
N ILE A 133 -2.44 1.59 4.27
CA ILE A 133 -1.38 0.65 3.88
C ILE A 133 -0.13 1.06 4.64
N GLN A 134 0.25 0.24 5.59
CA GLN A 134 1.41 0.47 6.43
C GLN A 134 2.68 0.05 5.72
N LEU A 135 3.68 0.92 5.74
CA LEU A 135 5.05 0.56 5.40
C LEU A 135 5.66 -0.19 6.59
N GLY A 136 6.03 -1.44 6.40
CA GLY A 136 6.70 -2.29 7.38
C GLY A 136 8.20 -2.41 7.11
N ASP A 137 8.82 -3.42 7.71
CA ASP A 137 10.25 -3.68 7.56
C ASP A 137 10.64 -4.13 6.15
N VAL A 138 11.95 -4.04 5.88
CA VAL A 138 12.56 -4.56 4.64
C VAL A 138 12.24 -6.04 4.49
N TYR A 139 11.59 -6.39 3.39
CA TYR A 139 11.35 -7.76 2.97
C TYR A 139 12.68 -8.36 2.48
N ARG A 140 13.27 -9.24 3.30
CA ARG A 140 14.58 -9.88 3.03
C ARG A 140 14.45 -11.11 2.12
N ASN A 141 13.75 -11.01 0.99
CA ASN A 141 13.87 -12.01 -0.07
C ASN A 141 14.57 -11.39 -1.30
N THR A 142 15.89 -11.47 -1.33
CA THR A 142 16.72 -10.99 -2.44
C THR A 142 16.48 -11.74 -3.76
N PHE A 143 15.87 -12.93 -3.72
CA PHE A 143 15.60 -13.74 -4.91
C PHE A 143 14.51 -13.15 -5.82
N ASP A 144 13.53 -12.44 -5.26
CA ASP A 144 12.45 -11.81 -6.04
C ASP A 144 12.97 -10.65 -6.92
N PHE A 145 14.18 -10.14 -6.65
CA PHE A 145 14.85 -9.09 -7.41
C PHE A 145 15.86 -9.62 -8.43
N ALA A 146 16.40 -10.82 -8.21
CA ALA A 146 17.43 -11.42 -9.06
C ALA A 146 16.85 -12.17 -10.26
N ILE A 147 15.56 -12.54 -10.22
CA ILE A 147 14.92 -13.37 -11.24
C ILE A 147 13.94 -12.53 -12.06
N SER A 148 14.33 -12.24 -13.30
CA SER A 148 13.46 -11.59 -14.28
C SER A 148 12.45 -12.61 -14.84
N ASN A 149 11.18 -12.51 -14.45
CA ASN A 149 10.07 -13.25 -15.06
C ASN A 149 9.56 -12.61 -16.38
N ARG A 150 10.35 -11.70 -16.98
CA ARG A 150 9.91 -10.87 -18.11
C ARG A 150 9.64 -11.67 -19.39
N ASN A 151 10.04 -12.94 -19.46
CA ASN A 151 9.73 -13.82 -20.59
C ASN A 151 9.75 -15.32 -20.21
N CYS A 152 8.82 -15.75 -19.35
CA CYS A 152 8.60 -17.17 -19.04
C CYS A 152 7.40 -17.74 -19.82
N THR A 153 7.23 -17.37 -21.10
CA THR A 153 6.05 -17.76 -21.89
C THR A 153 5.96 -19.26 -22.18
N GLY A 154 7.08 -20.00 -22.04
CA GLY A 154 7.10 -21.44 -22.33
C GLY A 154 6.86 -21.76 -23.81
N GLU A 155 7.05 -20.79 -24.71
CA GLU A 155 6.87 -21.00 -26.14
C GLU A 155 8.08 -21.74 -26.75
N GLY A 156 7.84 -22.95 -27.25
CA GLY A 156 8.81 -23.86 -27.87
C GLY A 156 8.57 -25.33 -27.47
N ASP A 157 8.76 -26.26 -28.41
CA ASP A 157 8.62 -27.71 -28.14
C ASP A 157 9.57 -28.11 -26.98
N ASP A 158 9.02 -28.83 -26.00
CA ASP A 158 9.67 -29.31 -24.76
C ASP A 158 10.08 -28.28 -23.69
N ARG A 159 9.52 -27.06 -23.68
CA ARG A 159 9.81 -26.07 -22.61
C ARG A 159 8.60 -25.65 -21.78
N ARG A 160 8.10 -26.60 -20.97
CA ARG A 160 7.08 -26.31 -19.95
C ARG A 160 7.73 -25.69 -18.72
N GLY A 161 7.58 -24.38 -18.56
CA GLY A 161 7.64 -23.76 -17.23
C GLY A 161 6.50 -24.30 -16.37
N THR A 162 6.70 -24.45 -15.06
CA THR A 162 5.70 -25.02 -14.15
C THR A 162 4.51 -24.08 -13.89
N GLY A 163 4.55 -22.83 -14.37
CA GLY A 163 3.54 -21.80 -14.11
C GLY A 163 3.48 -21.32 -12.66
N GLY A 164 4.29 -21.89 -11.76
CA GLY A 164 4.39 -21.50 -10.36
C GLY A 164 5.44 -20.42 -10.15
N TYR A 165 5.26 -19.60 -9.11
CA TYR A 165 6.34 -18.72 -8.64
C TYR A 165 7.54 -19.58 -8.21
N PRO A 166 8.77 -19.22 -8.61
CA PRO A 166 9.95 -19.93 -8.14
C PRO A 166 10.04 -19.82 -6.62
N ALA A 167 9.88 -20.95 -5.91
CA ALA A 167 10.26 -21.06 -4.52
C ALA A 167 11.79 -21.04 -4.42
N GLY A 168 12.38 -20.61 -3.29
CA GLY A 168 13.83 -20.66 -3.08
C GLY A 168 14.44 -22.07 -3.30
N THR A 169 13.64 -23.12 -3.21
CA THR A 169 14.00 -24.52 -3.49
C THR A 169 13.98 -24.91 -4.98
N SER A 170 13.40 -24.06 -5.84
CA SER A 170 13.30 -24.28 -7.29
C SER A 170 14.45 -23.65 -8.07
N VAL A 171 15.24 -22.80 -7.40
CA VAL A 171 16.42 -22.12 -7.92
C VAL A 171 17.62 -22.76 -7.20
N ASN A 172 18.68 -23.14 -7.93
CA ASN A 172 19.78 -24.00 -7.43
C ASN A 172 19.37 -25.44 -7.07
N GLN A 173 18.58 -26.12 -7.91
CA GLN A 173 18.50 -27.58 -7.92
C GLN A 173 19.83 -28.16 -8.42
N CYS A 174 20.86 -28.16 -7.57
CA CYS A 174 22.10 -28.86 -7.82
C CYS A 174 21.79 -30.37 -7.76
N SER A 175 21.85 -31.06 -8.90
CA SER A 175 21.74 -32.52 -8.94
C SER A 175 22.86 -33.10 -8.08
N TRP A 176 22.54 -34.10 -7.25
CA TRP A 176 23.39 -34.67 -6.18
C TRP A 176 24.68 -35.35 -6.68
N ARG A 177 25.22 -35.01 -7.85
CA ARG A 177 26.51 -35.49 -8.35
C ARG A 177 27.30 -34.34 -8.98
N GLY A 178 27.87 -33.49 -8.13
CA GLY A 178 29.06 -32.70 -8.46
C GLY A 178 28.89 -31.44 -9.31
N GLY A 179 27.67 -30.93 -9.52
CA GLY A 179 27.46 -29.65 -10.19
C GLY A 179 27.73 -28.47 -9.25
N ARG A 180 28.63 -27.54 -9.60
CA ARG A 180 28.76 -26.25 -8.91
C ARG A 180 27.61 -25.34 -9.35
N CYS A 181 26.82 -24.85 -8.40
CA CYS A 181 25.75 -23.88 -8.66
C CYS A 181 26.37 -22.51 -9.03
N ALA A 182 25.83 -21.83 -10.05
CA ALA A 182 26.46 -20.67 -10.70
C ALA A 182 26.25 -19.33 -9.98
N LEU A 183 25.38 -19.28 -8.96
CA LEU A 183 25.20 -18.11 -8.10
C LEU A 183 25.56 -18.52 -6.67
N GLN A 184 26.61 -17.89 -6.15
CA GLN A 184 26.97 -17.89 -4.73
C GLN A 184 26.33 -16.69 -4.03
#